data_AF-A0A842MAM1-F1
#
_entry.id   AF-A0A842MAM1-F1
#
_cell.length_a   1.000
_cell.length_b   1.000
_cell.length_c   1.000
_cell.angle_alpha   90.00
_cell.angle_beta   90.00
_cell.angle_gamma   90.00
#
_symmetry.space_group_name_H-M   'P 1'
#
loop_
_entity.id
_entity.type
_entity.pdbx_description
1 polymer ?
#
loop_
_entity_poly.entity_id
_entity_poly.type
_entity_poly.pdbx_seq_one_letter_code
_entity_poly.pdbx_strand_id
1 'polypeptide(L)'
;MDEVIICEKPRSSEKIARALFPNAKKKKYKKIYYWEHQEEDKKTIIIPAVGHLYTLKPKNPNEELFFDLEWAPVPEVDKKKRYIQDYIDAI
;
A
#
# COMPACT_ATOMS: atom_id res chain seq x y z
N MET A 1 -14.40 1.00 -16.41
CA MET A 1 -14.33 1.07 -14.92
C MET A 1 -12.90 0.76 -14.55
N ASP A 2 -12.27 1.62 -13.77
CA ASP A 2 -10.86 1.49 -13.44
C ASP A 2 -10.62 0.38 -12.41
N GLU A 3 -9.41 -0.19 -12.42
CA GLU A 3 -9.01 -1.32 -11.60
C GLU A 3 -7.72 -1.02 -10.83
N VAL A 4 -7.67 -1.46 -9.58
CA VAL A 4 -6.48 -1.34 -8.73
C VAL A 4 -6.07 -2.72 -8.22
N ILE A 5 -4.82 -3.10 -8.51
CA ILE A 5 -4.20 -4.33 -8.04
C ILE A 5 -3.16 -3.96 -6.97
N ILE A 6 -3.43 -4.35 -5.72
CA ILE A 6 -2.54 -4.09 -4.59
C ILE A 6 -1.65 -5.31 -4.35
N CYS A 7 -0.34 -5.07 -4.28
CA CYS A 7 0.66 -6.11 -4.04
C CYS A 7 1.39 -5.85 -2.71
N GLU A 8 1.91 -6.87 -2.03
CA GLU A 8 2.62 -6.65 -0.77
C GLU A 8 3.93 -5.85 -0.97
N LYS A 9 4.74 -6.23 -1.98
CA LYS A 9 6.11 -5.71 -2.18
C LYS A 9 6.28 -5.06 -3.55
N PRO A 10 7.18 -4.06 -3.70
CA PRO A 10 7.47 -3.43 -4.99
C PRO A 10 7.86 -4.43 -6.08
N ARG A 11 8.69 -5.43 -5.74
CA ARG A 11 9.11 -6.47 -6.68
C ARG A 11 7.93 -7.35 -7.13
N SER A 12 6.94 -7.58 -6.28
CA SER A 12 5.74 -8.33 -6.64
C SER A 12 4.88 -7.53 -7.63
N SER A 13 4.69 -6.22 -7.38
CA SER A 13 3.97 -5.33 -8.30
C SER A 13 4.61 -5.29 -9.70
N GLU A 14 5.95 -5.23 -9.77
CA GLU A 14 6.66 -5.27 -11.05
C GLU A 14 6.48 -6.59 -11.80
N LYS A 15 6.60 -7.73 -11.09
CA LYS A 15 6.39 -9.05 -11.72
C LYS A 15 4.98 -9.20 -12.27
N ILE A 16 3.97 -8.79 -11.49
CA ILE A 16 2.56 -8.86 -11.90
C ILE A 16 2.32 -7.93 -13.09
N ALA A 17 2.79 -6.68 -13.03
CA ALA A 17 2.66 -5.75 -14.14
C ALA A 17 3.27 -6.31 -15.43
N ARG A 18 4.51 -6.82 -15.39
CA ARG A 18 5.18 -7.38 -16.58
C ARG A 18 4.51 -8.65 -17.12
N ALA A 19 3.93 -9.47 -16.25
CA ALA A 19 3.31 -10.73 -16.65
C ALA A 19 1.91 -10.54 -17.26
N LEU A 20 1.08 -9.69 -16.66
CA LEU A 20 -0.29 -9.45 -17.11
C LEU A 20 -0.38 -8.34 -18.16
N PHE A 21 0.49 -7.33 -18.07
CA PHE A 21 0.44 -6.12 -18.88
C PHE A 21 1.83 -5.76 -19.40
N PRO A 22 2.36 -6.45 -20.44
CA PRO A 22 3.73 -6.26 -20.92
C PRO A 22 4.09 -4.80 -21.27
N ASN A 23 3.10 -4.00 -21.68
CA ASN A 23 3.24 -2.58 -22.03
C ASN A 23 2.96 -1.61 -20.86
N ALA A 24 2.80 -2.11 -19.63
CA ALA A 24 2.57 -1.28 -18.45
C ALA A 24 3.73 -0.31 -18.23
N LYS A 25 3.39 0.95 -17.95
CA LYS A 25 4.36 2.03 -17.72
C LYS A 25 4.60 2.20 -16.23
N LYS A 26 5.87 2.21 -15.83
CA LYS A 26 6.26 2.57 -14.47
C LYS A 26 6.05 4.08 -14.28
N LYS A 27 5.25 4.43 -13.28
CA LYS A 27 4.96 5.81 -12.88
C LYS A 27 5.34 6.05 -11.43
N LYS A 28 5.31 7.32 -11.03
CA LYS A 28 5.66 7.76 -9.68
C LYS A 28 4.59 8.70 -9.15
N TYR A 29 4.14 8.46 -7.93
CA TYR A 29 3.28 9.36 -7.15
C TYR A 29 3.96 9.61 -5.81
N LYS A 30 4.24 10.88 -5.49
CA LYS A 30 5.11 11.25 -4.34
C LYS A 30 6.42 10.43 -4.37
N LYS A 31 6.64 9.55 -3.38
CA LYS A 31 7.82 8.67 -3.26
C LYS A 31 7.55 7.22 -3.71
N ILE A 32 6.36 6.94 -4.22
CA ILE A 32 5.87 5.60 -4.55
C ILE A 32 5.99 5.34 -6.04
N TYR A 33 6.56 4.19 -6.38
CA TYR A 33 6.49 3.68 -7.75
C TYR A 33 5.30 2.73 -7.89
N TYR A 34 4.52 2.92 -8.94
CA TYR A 34 3.42 2.06 -9.34
C TYR A 34 3.50 1.80 -10.85
N TRP A 35 2.71 0.86 -11.34
CA TRP A 35 2.61 0.55 -12.76
C TRP A 35 1.20 0.88 -13.25
N GLU A 36 1.12 1.42 -14.45
CA GLU A 36 -0.15 1.78 -15.07
C GLU A 36 -0.25 1.10 -16.44
N HIS A 37 -1.38 0.47 -16.70
CA HIS A 37 -1.76 -0.06 -17.99
C HIS A 37 -3.09 0.60 -18.42
N GLN A 38 -3.17 0.97 -19.69
CA GLN A 38 -4.38 1.51 -20.28
C GLN A 38 -4.78 0.60 -21.44
N GLU A 39 -6.01 0.12 -21.42
CA GLU A 39 -6.65 -0.64 -22.48
C GLU A 39 -7.97 0.04 -22.80
N GLU A 40 -8.07 0.67 -23.97
CA GLU A 40 -9.25 1.44 -24.41
C GLU A 40 -9.83 2.31 -23.28
N ASP A 41 -10.94 1.88 -22.69
CA ASP A 41 -11.70 2.59 -21.64
C ASP A 41 -11.46 2.06 -20.21
N LYS A 42 -10.44 1.20 -20.01
CA LYS A 42 -10.04 0.65 -18.71
C LYS A 42 -8.61 1.06 -18.37
N LYS A 43 -8.47 1.72 -17.21
CA LYS A 43 -7.18 1.95 -16.58
C LYS A 43 -6.94 0.92 -15.48
N THR A 44 -5.83 0.21 -15.52
CA THR A 44 -5.36 -0.67 -14.45
C THR A 44 -4.12 -0.09 -13.77
N ILE A 45 -4.19 0.08 -12.45
CA ILE A 45 -3.09 0.54 -11.60
C ILE A 45 -2.60 -0.64 -10.76
N ILE A 46 -1.30 -0.92 -10.79
CA ILE A 46 -0.66 -1.95 -9.97
C ILE A 46 0.29 -1.26 -8.99
N ILE A 47 -0.04 -1.31 -7.70
CA ILE A 47 0.65 -0.55 -6.64
C ILE A 47 1.08 -1.47 -5.48
N PRO A 48 2.30 -1.32 -4.93
CA PRO A 48 2.71 -2.05 -3.74
C PRO A 48 2.27 -1.37 -2.44
N ALA A 49 1.86 -2.13 -1.43
CA ALA A 49 1.52 -1.67 -0.08
C ALA A 49 2.74 -1.56 0.87
N VAL A 50 3.91 -2.09 0.47
CA VAL A 50 5.16 -2.13 1.26
C VAL A 50 5.03 -2.75 2.65
N GLY A 51 4.23 -3.80 2.75
CA GLY A 51 3.95 -4.53 3.99
C GLY A 51 2.65 -4.06 4.66
N HIS A 52 2.62 -4.12 5.99
CA HIS A 52 1.44 -3.74 6.77
C HIS A 52 1.28 -2.22 6.81
N LEU A 53 0.13 -1.73 6.34
CA LEU A 53 -0.26 -0.31 6.40
C LEU A 53 -0.86 0.07 7.76
N TYR A 54 -1.53 -0.89 8.40
CA TYR A 54 -2.16 -0.76 9.71
C TYR A 54 -1.63 -1.82 10.67
N THR A 55 -1.67 -1.52 11.96
CA THR A 55 -1.29 -2.43 13.05
C THR A 55 -2.30 -2.32 14.19
N LEU A 56 -2.25 -3.27 15.12
CA LEU A 56 -3.00 -3.19 16.37
C LEU A 56 -2.26 -2.29 17.37
N LYS A 57 -3.00 -1.44 18.07
CA LYS A 57 -2.56 -0.71 19.26
C LYS A 57 -3.54 -0.94 20.42
N PRO A 58 -3.08 -0.94 21.68
CA PRO A 58 -3.98 -0.97 22.83
C PRO A 58 -4.93 0.22 22.79
N LYS A 59 -6.23 -0.02 23.02
CA LYS A 59 -7.20 1.07 23.20
C LYS A 59 -6.86 1.90 24.43
N ASN A 60 -6.39 1.23 25.48
CA ASN A 60 -6.01 1.85 26.75
C ASN A 60 -4.55 1.50 27.08
N PRO A 61 -3.59 2.40 26.80
CA PRO A 61 -2.16 2.10 26.93
C PRO A 61 -1.67 1.95 28.37
N ASN A 62 -2.53 2.25 29.36
CA ASN A 62 -2.19 2.19 30.79
C ASN A 62 -2.55 0.85 31.45
N GLU A 63 -3.17 -0.08 30.71
CA GLU A 63 -3.52 -1.40 31.23
C GLU A 63 -2.29 -2.32 31.31
N GLU A 64 -2.21 -3.16 32.34
CA GLU A 64 -1.10 -4.14 32.49
C GLU A 64 -1.12 -5.22 31.40
N LEU A 65 -2.32 -5.56 30.92
CA LEU A 65 -2.54 -6.55 29.87
C LEU A 65 -3.41 -5.94 28.77
N PHE A 66 -2.90 -5.93 27.55
CA PHE A 66 -3.60 -5.34 26.40
C PHE A 66 -4.54 -6.37 25.74
N PHE A 67 -5.71 -6.58 26.33
CA PHE A 67 -6.75 -7.41 25.71
C PHE A 67 -7.63 -6.62 24.74
N ASP A 68 -7.85 -5.34 25.00
CA ASP A 68 -8.61 -4.45 24.14
C ASP A 68 -7.70 -3.72 23.13
N LEU A 69 -7.80 -4.14 21.87
CA LEU A 69 -7.00 -3.62 20.77
C LEU A 69 -7.86 -2.89 19.74
N GLU A 70 -7.24 -1.94 19.03
CA GLU A 70 -7.82 -1.28 17.87
C GLU A 70 -6.82 -1.17 16.72
N TRP A 71 -7.33 -1.13 15.50
CA TRP A 71 -6.51 -0.89 14.32
C TRP A 71 -6.12 0.58 14.23
N ALA A 72 -4.85 0.83 13.96
CA ALA A 72 -4.32 2.17 13.71
C ALA A 72 -3.31 2.15 12.55
N PRO A 73 -3.21 3.24 11.78
CA PRO A 73 -2.13 3.42 10.82
C PRO A 73 -0.77 3.20 11.47
N VAL A 74 0.11 2.45 10.81
CA VAL A 74 1.46 2.19 11.31
C VAL A 74 2.25 3.48 11.62
N PRO A 75 2.18 4.57 10.81
CA PRO A 75 2.86 5.83 11.12
C PRO A 75 2.45 6.49 12.45
N GLU A 76 1.24 6.24 12.94
CA GLU A 76 0.76 6.78 14.22
C GLU A 76 1.44 6.08 15.41
N VAL A 77 1.68 4.77 15.26
CA VAL A 77 2.28 3.91 16.30
C VAL A 77 3.80 3.95 16.24
N ASP A 78 4.38 3.90 15.04
CA ASP A 78 5.83 3.93 14.80
C ASP A 78 6.21 5.11 13.90
N LYS A 79 6.66 6.21 14.55
CA LYS A 79 7.10 7.43 13.86
C LYS A 79 8.28 7.22 12.91
N LYS A 80 9.05 6.12 13.00
CA LYS A 80 10.12 5.80 12.04
C LYS A 80 9.56 5.35 10.70
N LYS A 81 8.32 4.85 10.67
CA LYS A 81 7.62 4.36 9.47
C LYS A 81 6.71 5.41 8.82
N ARG A 82 7.01 6.71 8.99
CA ARG A 82 6.28 7.82 8.34
C ARG A 82 6.12 7.68 6.82
N TYR A 83 7.06 7.00 6.15
CA TYR A 83 6.96 6.76 4.71
C TYR A 83 5.72 5.95 4.31
N ILE A 84 5.15 5.14 5.22
CA ILE A 84 3.93 4.35 4.98
C ILE A 84 2.71 5.26 4.79
N GLN A 85 2.70 6.48 5.33
CA GLN A 85 1.61 7.43 5.12
C GLN A 85 1.41 7.73 3.63
N ASP A 86 2.48 7.88 2.87
CA ASP A 86 2.38 8.11 1.42
C ASP A 86 1.63 6.96 0.74
N TYR A 87 1.76 5.72 1.23
CA TYR A 87 1.14 4.53 0.66
C TYR A 87 -0.32 4.38 1.06
N ILE A 88 -0.67 4.76 2.29
CA ILE A 88 -2.06 4.85 2.74
C ILE A 88 -2.80 5.91 1.92
N ASP A 89 -2.18 7.06 1.67
CA ASP A 89 -2.80 8.14 0.88
C ASP A 89 -2.96 7.79 -0.61
N ALA A 90 -2.16 6.85 -1.12
CA ALA A 90 -2.10 6.51 -2.54
C ALA A 90 -3.06 5.38 -2.95
N ILE A 91 -3.51 4.57 -1.99
CA ILE A 91 -4.41 3.42 -2.16
C ILE A 91 -5.83 3.85 -1.79
#